data_AF-A0A8J5MUL6-F1
#
_entry.id   AF-A0A8J5MUL6-F1
#
_cell.length_a   1.000
_cell.length_b   1.000
_cell.length_c   1.000
_cell.angle_alpha   90.00
_cell.angle_beta   90.00
_cell.angle_gamma   90.00
#
_symmetry.space_group_name_H-M   'P 1'
#
loop_
_entity.id
_entity.type
_entity.pdbx_description
1 polymer ?
#
loop_
_entity_poly.entity_id
_entity_poly.type
_entity_poly.pdbx_seq_one_letter_code
_entity_poly.pdbx_strand_id
1 'polypeptide(L)'
;MIVPLLHQWTKANALFKPPVINQCRTIELKLTKLWHKAVETSLGKGNLARKNEFLHTLDTLFDILTCKCSIQLCSESNCSHSGKRENNSHIDCGCPREKKIPVLELEFIKAQRTKAEGQGSMQMGSIDYSETKKQIANAKKREQIREREQKKKMKNEEAIQREEELCQDVYHFFDSSSDEQEATSDDIPPINVNATKLSELVDLSLEVLEPPLTTSLTSQELRNLKETPMQVPKWPSHTQSVERCVKMVTEAAGHVYSHERREAYQQQTKRAPRQPGVESYLLPASACLLLTHSPLYSSLLELTPAILTSLNFKLQTLTHGATGAKQERKREILS
;
A
#
# COMPACT_ATOMS: atom_id res chain seq x y z
N MET A 1 32.47 14.56 -21.55
CA MET A 1 31.13 14.59 -22.19
C MET A 1 30.34 15.90 -21.99
N ILE A 2 30.83 16.88 -21.23
CA ILE A 2 30.10 18.13 -20.95
C ILE A 2 30.21 19.17 -22.09
N VAL A 3 31.36 19.21 -22.77
CA VAL A 3 31.65 20.19 -23.85
C VAL A 3 30.76 20.04 -25.09
N PRO A 4 30.46 18.83 -25.60
CA PRO A 4 29.55 18.66 -26.74
C PRO A 4 28.11 19.07 -26.41
N LEU A 5 27.67 18.81 -25.18
CA LEU A 5 26.36 19.18 -24.67
C LEU A 5 26.20 20.69 -24.56
N LEU A 6 27.24 21.38 -24.05
CA LEU A 6 27.26 22.84 -24.00
C LEU A 6 27.26 23.47 -25.40
N HIS A 7 28.00 22.90 -26.35
CA HIS A 7 28.00 23.36 -27.74
C HIS A 7 26.65 23.15 -28.44
N GLN A 8 26.02 21.98 -28.26
CA GLN A 8 24.67 21.72 -28.78
C GLN A 8 23.62 22.62 -28.13
N TRP A 9 23.71 22.86 -26.83
CA TRP A 9 22.80 23.77 -26.11
C TRP A 9 22.98 25.23 -26.56
N THR A 10 24.22 25.68 -26.77
CA THR A 10 24.50 27.04 -27.27
C THR A 10 24.01 27.21 -28.71
N LYS A 11 24.19 26.20 -29.56
CA LYS A 11 23.68 26.17 -30.94
C LYS A 11 22.14 26.16 -30.98
N ALA A 12 21.49 25.39 -30.10
CA ALA A 12 20.04 25.35 -29.97
C ALA A 12 19.50 26.70 -29.44
N ASN A 13 20.13 27.25 -28.40
CA ASN A 13 19.74 28.53 -27.80
C ASN A 13 19.95 29.72 -28.73
N ALA A 14 20.96 29.69 -29.60
CA ALA A 14 21.15 30.72 -30.64
C ALA A 14 19.99 30.75 -31.65
N LEU A 15 19.27 29.63 -31.80
CA LEU A 15 18.06 29.53 -32.63
C LEU A 15 16.79 29.89 -31.84
N PHE A 16 16.79 29.71 -30.51
CA PHE A 16 15.75 30.23 -29.62
C PHE A 16 15.87 31.76 -29.50
N LYS A 17 15.28 32.47 -30.46
CA LYS A 17 15.02 33.90 -30.28
C LYS A 17 13.86 34.04 -29.31
N PRO A 18 14.02 34.74 -28.17
CA PRO A 18 12.92 34.92 -27.23
C PRO A 18 11.73 35.55 -27.97
N PRO A 19 10.49 35.10 -27.68
CA PRO A 19 9.30 35.74 -28.24
C PRO A 19 9.35 37.23 -27.89
N VAL A 20 8.93 38.08 -28.82
CA VAL A 20 8.96 39.52 -28.57
C VAL A 20 7.80 39.86 -27.63
N ILE A 21 8.08 39.76 -26.33
CA ILE A 21 7.15 40.14 -25.27
C ILE A 21 7.04 41.66 -25.33
N ASN A 22 5.81 42.18 -25.45
CA ASN A 22 5.58 43.62 -25.38
C ASN A 22 6.20 44.15 -24.08
N GLN A 23 7.00 45.21 -24.19
CA GLN A 23 7.61 45.84 -23.01
C GLN A 23 6.54 46.19 -21.97
N CYS A 24 6.83 46.01 -20.68
CA CYS A 24 5.87 46.24 -19.58
C CYS A 24 5.15 47.58 -19.70
N ARG A 25 5.86 48.65 -20.08
CA ARG A 25 5.31 49.99 -20.32
C ARG A 25 4.18 50.03 -21.37
N THR A 26 4.27 49.21 -22.41
CA THR A 26 3.23 49.13 -23.45
C THR A 26 1.98 48.42 -22.92
N ILE A 27 2.16 47.41 -22.08
CA ILE A 27 1.07 46.66 -21.45
C ILE A 27 0.35 47.56 -20.43
N GLU A 28 1.10 48.25 -19.57
CA GLU A 28 0.57 49.22 -18.61
C GLU A 28 -0.27 50.30 -19.28
N LEU A 29 0.24 50.92 -20.35
CA LEU A 29 -0.52 51.95 -21.08
C LEU A 29 -1.83 51.43 -21.67
N LYS A 30 -1.87 50.16 -22.13
CA LYS A 30 -3.10 49.54 -22.63
C LYS A 30 -4.08 49.25 -21.50
N LEU A 31 -3.59 48.73 -20.38
CA LEU A 31 -4.39 48.48 -19.18
C LEU A 31 -5.01 49.76 -18.63
N THR A 32 -4.22 50.83 -18.48
CA THR A 32 -4.73 52.13 -17.99
C THR A 32 -5.82 52.70 -18.90
N LYS A 33 -5.66 52.61 -20.24
CA LYS A 33 -6.68 53.07 -21.19
C LYS A 33 -7.99 52.30 -21.06
N LEU A 34 -7.91 50.98 -20.91
CA LEU A 34 -9.09 50.13 -20.77
C LEU A 34 -9.75 50.31 -19.41
N TRP A 35 -8.96 50.50 -18.35
CA TRP A 35 -9.45 50.86 -17.03
C TRP A 35 -10.23 52.18 -17.05
N HIS A 36 -9.69 53.22 -17.70
CA HIS A 36 -10.41 54.49 -17.84
C HIS A 36 -11.72 54.33 -18.61
N LYS A 37 -11.74 53.55 -19.70
CA LYS A 37 -12.99 53.25 -20.43
C LYS A 37 -14.02 52.53 -19.55
N ALA A 38 -13.58 51.60 -18.70
CA ALA A 38 -14.44 50.90 -17.76
C ALA A 38 -15.04 51.85 -16.72
N VAL A 39 -14.21 52.73 -16.14
CA VAL A 39 -14.63 53.75 -15.16
C VAL A 39 -15.60 54.75 -15.79
N GLU A 40 -15.33 55.24 -17.00
CA GLU A 40 -16.25 56.13 -17.70
C GLU A 40 -17.61 55.47 -17.95
N THR A 41 -17.59 54.21 -18.37
CA THR A 41 -18.80 53.42 -18.65
C THR A 41 -19.62 53.17 -17.38
N SER A 42 -18.96 52.84 -16.26
CA SER A 42 -19.63 52.58 -14.97
C SER A 42 -20.21 53.84 -14.34
N LEU A 43 -19.57 55.00 -14.54
CA LEU A 43 -20.10 56.32 -14.17
C LEU A 43 -21.24 56.79 -15.10
N GLY A 44 -21.68 55.96 -16.05
CA GLY A 44 -22.75 56.25 -16.99
C GLY A 44 -22.38 57.25 -18.08
N LYS A 45 -21.11 57.68 -18.16
CA LYS A 45 -20.63 58.66 -19.14
C LYS A 45 -20.51 57.99 -20.52
N GLY A 46 -21.03 58.65 -21.56
CA GLY A 46 -20.98 58.18 -22.95
C GLY A 46 -22.33 57.70 -23.49
N ASN A 47 -22.44 57.68 -24.83
CA ASN A 47 -23.63 57.24 -25.54
C ASN A 47 -23.78 55.70 -25.53
N LEU A 48 -24.99 55.21 -25.85
CA LEU A 48 -25.30 53.78 -25.88
C LEU A 48 -24.35 53.00 -26.81
N ALA A 49 -23.98 53.59 -27.95
CA ALA A 49 -23.03 53.00 -28.88
C ALA A 49 -21.65 52.72 -28.25
N ARG A 50 -21.08 53.69 -27.52
CA ARG A 50 -19.78 53.53 -26.83
C ARG A 50 -19.85 52.50 -25.70
N LYS A 51 -21.01 52.38 -25.03
CA LYS A 51 -21.24 51.34 -24.01
C LYS A 51 -21.27 49.95 -24.65
N ASN A 52 -22.00 49.79 -25.74
CA ASN A 52 -22.08 48.52 -26.48
C ASN A 52 -20.72 48.12 -27.08
N GLU A 53 -19.96 49.09 -27.60
CA GLU A 53 -18.59 48.85 -28.08
C GLU A 53 -17.65 48.38 -26.95
N PHE A 54 -17.77 48.98 -25.77
CA PHE A 54 -17.00 48.55 -24.60
C PHE A 54 -17.39 47.15 -24.13
N LEU A 55 -18.69 46.83 -24.07
CA LEU A 55 -19.18 45.50 -23.72
C LEU A 55 -18.67 44.44 -24.71
N HIS A 56 -18.75 44.71 -26.01
CA HIS A 56 -18.17 43.82 -27.02
C HIS A 56 -16.65 43.66 -26.84
N THR A 57 -15.95 44.70 -26.39
CA THR A 57 -14.51 44.61 -26.09
C THR A 57 -14.23 43.69 -24.89
N LEU A 58 -15.13 43.60 -23.91
CA LEU A 58 -15.00 42.69 -22.76
C LEU A 58 -15.18 41.21 -23.16
N ASP A 59 -16.01 40.94 -24.17
CA ASP A 59 -16.22 39.58 -24.68
C ASP A 59 -15.06 39.07 -25.54
N THR A 60 -14.20 39.97 -26.02
CA THR A 60 -12.97 39.63 -26.75
C THR A 60 -11.76 39.56 -25.81
N LEU A 61 -10.84 38.62 -26.05
CA LEU A 61 -9.60 38.51 -25.27
C LEU A 61 -8.81 39.84 -25.33
N PHE A 62 -8.23 40.25 -24.19
CA PHE A 62 -7.39 41.45 -24.07
C PHE A 62 -6.17 41.36 -25.01
N ASP A 63 -6.32 41.85 -26.24
CA ASP A 63 -5.30 41.74 -27.28
C ASP A 63 -4.17 42.77 -27.04
N ILE A 64 -3.25 42.35 -26.17
CA ILE A 64 -2.03 43.08 -25.83
C ILE A 64 -1.02 43.11 -26.98
N LEU A 65 -1.20 42.33 -28.06
CA LEU A 65 -0.29 42.34 -29.21
C LEU A 65 -0.34 43.68 -29.95
N THR A 66 0.82 44.07 -30.49
CA THR A 66 1.01 45.32 -31.23
C THR A 66 0.63 45.18 -32.69
N CYS A 67 0.99 44.07 -33.34
CA CYS A 67 0.52 43.76 -34.68
C CYS A 67 -0.98 43.46 -34.68
N LYS A 68 -1.75 44.22 -35.48
CA LYS A 68 -3.19 44.00 -35.73
C LYS A 68 -3.48 43.51 -37.15
N CYS A 69 -2.45 43.02 -37.86
CA CYS A 69 -2.59 42.44 -39.20
C CYS A 69 -3.55 41.24 -39.17
N SER A 70 -4.33 41.07 -40.25
CA SER A 70 -5.29 39.97 -40.38
C SER A 70 -4.57 38.63 -40.58
N ILE A 71 -5.01 37.60 -39.86
CA ILE A 71 -4.44 36.25 -39.92
C ILE A 71 -5.38 35.38 -40.76
N GLN A 72 -4.84 34.76 -41.81
CA GLN A 72 -5.57 33.88 -42.69
C GLN A 72 -5.26 32.43 -42.37
N LEU A 73 -6.29 31.57 -42.43
CA LEU A 73 -6.11 30.12 -42.37
C LEU A 73 -6.01 29.59 -43.78
N CYS A 74 -5.12 28.62 -43.98
CA CYS A 74 -4.97 27.93 -45.26
C CYS A 74 -6.27 27.21 -45.67
N SER A 75 -7.11 26.81 -44.71
CA SER A 75 -8.42 26.18 -44.97
C SER A 75 -9.49 27.15 -45.48
N GLU A 76 -9.35 28.46 -45.20
CA GLU A 76 -10.36 29.48 -45.51
C GLU A 76 -10.01 30.32 -46.74
N SER A 77 -8.76 30.25 -47.21
CA SER A 77 -8.27 31.03 -48.34
C SER A 77 -7.71 30.09 -49.41
N ASN A 78 -7.97 30.40 -50.69
CA ASN A 78 -7.33 29.70 -51.82
C ASN A 78 -5.83 30.02 -51.85
N CYS A 79 -5.11 29.43 -50.90
CA CYS A 79 -3.70 29.65 -50.66
C CYS A 79 -2.90 28.89 -51.73
N SER A 80 -2.06 29.59 -52.48
CA SER A 80 -1.27 29.03 -53.59
C SER A 80 -0.10 28.15 -53.13
N HIS A 81 -0.05 27.76 -51.85
CA HIS A 81 1.02 26.95 -51.27
C HIS A 81 0.64 25.47 -51.27
N SER A 82 1.16 24.73 -52.24
CA SER A 82 0.98 23.29 -52.47
C SER A 82 1.93 22.41 -51.64
N GLY A 83 2.13 22.70 -50.36
CA GLY A 83 3.05 21.94 -49.51
C GLY A 83 2.58 21.83 -48.07
N LYS A 84 2.77 20.65 -47.47
CA LYS A 84 2.56 20.36 -46.04
C LYS A 84 3.41 21.30 -45.19
N ARG A 85 2.89 22.47 -44.83
CA ARG A 85 3.47 23.26 -43.74
C ARG A 85 3.06 22.62 -42.42
N GLU A 86 3.93 22.73 -41.43
CA GLU A 86 3.61 22.33 -40.05
C GLU A 86 2.52 23.24 -39.44
N ASN A 87 2.33 24.46 -39.97
CA ASN A 87 1.32 25.41 -39.49
C ASN A 87 0.32 25.79 -40.60
N ASN A 88 -0.98 25.72 -40.28
CA ASN A 88 -2.11 25.99 -41.20
C ASN A 88 -2.52 27.47 -41.26
N SER A 89 -1.69 28.40 -40.79
CA SER A 89 -1.99 29.84 -40.72
C SER A 89 -0.87 30.70 -41.29
N HIS A 90 -1.25 31.79 -41.98
CA HIS A 90 -0.32 32.77 -42.51
C HIS A 90 -0.77 34.21 -42.24
N ILE A 91 0.19 35.10 -42.11
CA ILE A 91 -0.01 36.54 -41.88
C ILE A 91 0.85 37.30 -42.89
N ASP A 92 0.22 38.09 -43.76
CA ASP A 92 0.97 39.04 -44.59
C ASP A 92 1.01 40.38 -43.85
N CYS A 93 2.18 40.73 -43.33
CA CYS A 93 2.31 41.85 -42.43
C CYS A 93 3.65 42.56 -42.60
N GLY A 94 3.58 43.85 -42.96
CA GLY A 94 4.71 44.77 -43.06
C GLY A 94 5.19 45.34 -41.72
N CYS A 95 4.69 44.84 -40.58
CA CYS A 95 5.14 45.32 -39.26
C CYS A 95 6.65 45.08 -39.07
N PRO A 96 7.35 45.96 -38.32
CA PRO A 96 8.73 45.70 -37.93
C PRO A 96 8.82 44.39 -37.13
N ARG A 97 9.95 43.69 -37.24
CA ARG A 97 10.14 42.35 -36.68
C ARG A 97 9.76 42.25 -35.20
N GLU A 98 10.07 43.28 -34.43
CA GLU A 98 9.78 43.39 -32.99
C GLU A 98 8.28 43.46 -32.65
N LYS A 99 7.43 43.71 -33.64
CA LYS A 99 5.98 43.80 -33.45
C LYS A 99 5.25 42.63 -34.12
N LYS A 100 5.96 41.76 -34.84
CA LYS A 100 5.36 40.62 -35.56
C LYS A 100 4.97 39.51 -34.58
N ILE A 101 3.85 38.87 -34.90
CA ILE A 101 3.33 37.71 -34.16
C ILE A 101 4.17 36.48 -34.57
N PRO A 102 4.66 35.65 -33.62
CA PRO A 102 5.35 34.41 -33.93
C PRO A 102 4.49 33.47 -34.78
N VAL A 103 5.10 32.78 -35.75
CA VAL A 103 4.38 31.90 -36.71
C VAL A 103 3.68 30.72 -36.01
N LEU A 104 4.25 30.21 -34.92
CA LEU A 104 3.66 29.15 -34.09
C LEU A 104 2.39 29.60 -33.36
N GLU A 105 2.24 30.91 -33.11
CA GLU A 105 1.12 31.46 -32.34
C GLU A 105 -0.02 31.97 -33.22
N LEU A 106 0.13 32.00 -34.55
CA LEU A 106 -0.84 32.63 -35.45
C LEU A 106 -2.23 31.99 -35.36
N GLU A 107 -2.31 30.67 -35.30
CA GLU A 107 -3.58 29.95 -35.18
C GLU A 107 -4.27 30.24 -33.84
N PHE A 108 -3.50 30.17 -32.75
CA PHE A 108 -3.99 30.50 -31.41
C PHE A 108 -4.47 31.95 -31.32
N ILE A 109 -3.66 32.91 -31.80
CA ILE A 109 -4.01 34.34 -31.76
C ILE A 109 -5.21 34.65 -32.64
N LYS A 110 -5.35 34.00 -33.80
CA LYS A 110 -6.56 34.12 -34.62
C LYS A 110 -7.77 33.62 -33.86
N ALA A 111 -7.69 32.41 -33.28
CA ALA A 111 -8.78 31.83 -32.49
C ALA A 111 -9.17 32.72 -31.30
N GLN A 112 -8.22 33.38 -30.64
CA GLN A 112 -8.52 34.35 -29.57
C GLN A 112 -9.14 35.64 -30.10
N ARG A 113 -8.72 36.14 -31.26
CA ARG A 113 -9.28 37.37 -31.87
C ARG A 113 -10.69 37.19 -32.40
N THR A 114 -11.01 36.01 -32.91
CA THR A 114 -12.34 35.68 -33.47
C THR A 114 -13.28 35.10 -32.42
N LYS A 115 -12.84 35.00 -31.15
CA LYS A 115 -13.65 34.48 -30.05
C LYS A 115 -14.83 35.43 -29.79
N ALA A 116 -16.05 34.95 -30.04
CA ALA A 116 -17.28 35.60 -29.65
C ALA A 116 -17.90 34.84 -28.47
N GLU A 117 -18.54 35.54 -27.54
CA GLU A 117 -19.35 34.95 -26.45
C GLU A 117 -18.59 34.00 -25.50
N GLY A 118 -17.28 34.17 -25.31
CA GLY A 118 -16.54 33.43 -24.29
C GLY A 118 -16.24 31.96 -24.63
N GLN A 119 -16.69 31.42 -25.77
CA GLN A 119 -16.37 30.08 -26.25
C GLN A 119 -15.37 30.13 -27.42
N GLY A 120 -14.17 29.60 -27.21
CA GLY A 120 -13.13 29.52 -28.23
C GLY A 120 -12.62 28.08 -28.38
N SER A 121 -12.23 27.69 -29.58
CA SER A 121 -11.71 26.34 -29.88
C SER A 121 -10.45 26.01 -29.07
N MET A 122 -9.65 27.01 -28.71
CA MET A 122 -8.40 26.87 -27.96
C MET A 122 -8.48 27.66 -26.65
N GLN A 123 -9.13 27.11 -25.62
CA GLN A 123 -9.22 27.74 -24.31
C GLN A 123 -8.27 27.08 -23.31
N MET A 124 -7.37 27.86 -22.73
CA MET A 124 -6.58 27.43 -21.57
C MET A 124 -7.54 27.13 -20.41
N GLY A 125 -7.52 25.89 -19.92
CA GLY A 125 -8.42 25.43 -18.84
C GLY A 125 -9.68 24.69 -19.30
N SER A 126 -9.85 24.40 -20.60
CA SER A 126 -10.85 23.41 -21.02
C SER A 126 -10.49 22.04 -20.45
N ILE A 127 -11.48 21.32 -19.92
CA ILE A 127 -11.30 19.96 -19.40
C ILE A 127 -10.79 19.06 -20.53
N ASP A 128 -9.59 18.52 -20.37
CA ASP A 128 -9.07 17.46 -21.24
C ASP A 128 -9.93 16.21 -21.03
N TYR A 129 -10.90 16.01 -21.91
CA TYR A 129 -11.86 14.92 -21.80
C TYR A 129 -11.18 13.55 -21.87
N SER A 130 -10.11 13.44 -22.66
CA SER A 130 -9.37 12.20 -22.85
C SER A 130 -8.64 11.79 -21.56
N GLU A 131 -7.98 12.76 -20.92
CA GLU A 131 -7.25 12.54 -19.69
C GLU A 131 -8.20 12.36 -18.50
N THR A 132 -9.28 13.15 -18.43
CA THR A 132 -10.33 13.00 -17.42
C THR A 132 -10.95 11.60 -17.45
N LYS A 133 -11.24 11.07 -18.63
CA LYS A 133 -11.78 9.70 -18.80
C LYS A 133 -10.79 8.64 -18.31
N LYS A 134 -9.49 8.80 -18.59
CA LYS A 134 -8.45 7.90 -18.07
C LYS A 134 -8.35 7.96 -16.54
N GLN A 135 -8.37 9.15 -15.96
CA GLN A 135 -8.30 9.33 -14.52
C GLN A 135 -9.50 8.69 -13.81
N ILE A 136 -10.71 8.85 -14.33
CA ILE A 136 -11.92 8.20 -13.80
C ILE A 136 -11.79 6.66 -13.87
N ALA A 137 -11.32 6.12 -15.00
CA ALA A 137 -11.13 4.67 -15.15
C ALA A 137 -10.09 4.12 -14.15
N ASN A 138 -8.99 4.84 -13.96
CA ASN A 138 -7.95 4.47 -12.99
C ASN A 138 -8.45 4.55 -11.55
N ALA A 139 -9.25 5.56 -11.20
CA ALA A 139 -9.86 5.68 -9.88
C ALA A 139 -10.79 4.49 -9.58
N LYS A 140 -11.68 4.13 -10.53
CA LYS A 140 -12.56 2.95 -10.41
C LYS A 140 -11.76 1.66 -10.21
N LYS A 141 -10.66 1.48 -10.95
CA LYS A 141 -9.79 0.29 -10.80
C LYS A 141 -9.15 0.23 -9.42
N ARG A 142 -8.69 1.36 -8.87
CA ARG A 142 -8.12 1.44 -7.50
C ARG A 142 -9.15 1.13 -6.42
N GLU A 143 -10.39 1.58 -6.59
CA GLU A 143 -11.49 1.28 -5.67
C GLU A 143 -11.83 -0.21 -5.65
N GLN A 144 -11.99 -0.84 -6.82
CA GLN A 144 -12.23 -2.28 -6.92
C GLN A 144 -11.11 -3.13 -6.28
N ILE A 145 -9.85 -2.70 -6.39
CA ILE A 145 -8.73 -3.37 -5.73
C ILE A 145 -8.86 -3.28 -4.20
N ARG A 146 -9.15 -2.09 -3.67
CA ARG A 146 -9.34 -1.87 -2.23
C ARG A 146 -10.48 -2.71 -1.66
N GLU A 147 -11.62 -2.78 -2.35
CA GLU A 147 -12.75 -3.63 -1.92
C GLU A 147 -12.38 -5.12 -1.88
N ARG A 148 -11.63 -5.60 -2.89
CA ARG A 148 -11.17 -7.00 -2.92
C ARG A 148 -10.22 -7.30 -1.78
N GLU A 149 -9.32 -6.37 -1.46
CA GLU A 149 -8.40 -6.51 -0.33
C GLU A 149 -9.14 -6.50 1.02
N GLN A 150 -10.10 -5.60 1.22
CA GLN A 150 -10.94 -5.58 2.42
C GLN A 150 -11.74 -6.88 2.58
N LYS A 151 -12.38 -7.37 1.52
CA LYS A 151 -13.09 -8.67 1.55
C LYS A 151 -12.17 -9.83 1.91
N LYS A 152 -10.92 -9.83 1.42
CA LYS A 152 -9.93 -10.84 1.79
C LYS A 152 -9.54 -10.75 3.27
N LYS A 153 -9.35 -9.53 3.80
CA LYS A 153 -9.04 -9.31 5.22
C LYS A 153 -10.17 -9.80 6.13
N MET A 154 -11.41 -9.39 5.86
CA MET A 154 -12.58 -9.85 6.65
C MET A 154 -12.70 -11.38 6.65
N LYS A 155 -12.54 -12.03 5.49
CA LYS A 155 -12.58 -13.50 5.40
C LYS A 155 -11.45 -14.19 6.17
N ASN A 156 -10.28 -13.57 6.24
CA ASN A 156 -9.14 -14.10 6.98
C ASN A 156 -9.34 -13.95 8.50
N GLU A 157 -9.86 -12.80 8.93
CA GLU A 157 -10.19 -12.52 10.33
C GLU A 157 -11.30 -13.44 10.84
N GLU A 158 -12.34 -13.66 10.03
CA GLU A 158 -13.41 -14.63 10.34
C GLU A 158 -12.88 -16.08 10.39
N ALA A 159 -11.86 -16.42 9.61
CA ALA A 159 -11.24 -17.74 9.67
C ALA A 159 -10.41 -17.91 10.95
N ILE A 160 -9.67 -16.87 11.37
CA ILE A 160 -8.90 -16.86 12.62
C ILE A 160 -9.86 -16.99 13.82
N GLN A 161 -10.94 -16.21 13.85
CA GLN A 161 -11.94 -16.29 14.93
C GLN A 161 -12.56 -17.69 15.05
N ARG A 162 -12.88 -18.33 13.92
CA ARG A 162 -13.38 -19.72 13.94
C ARG A 162 -12.34 -20.71 14.49
N GLU A 163 -11.06 -20.53 14.15
CA GLU A 163 -9.98 -21.36 14.71
C GLU A 163 -9.80 -21.13 16.22
N GLU A 164 -9.93 -19.88 16.69
CA GLU A 164 -9.86 -19.53 18.10
C GLU A 164 -11.04 -20.11 18.90
N GLU A 165 -12.27 -20.00 18.39
CA GLU A 165 -13.47 -20.63 19.00
C GLU A 165 -13.29 -22.15 19.15
N LEU A 166 -12.80 -22.82 18.09
CA LEU A 166 -12.49 -24.26 18.14
C LEU A 166 -11.42 -24.60 19.18
N CYS A 167 -10.38 -23.77 19.32
CA CYS A 167 -9.35 -23.97 20.34
C CYS A 167 -9.93 -23.78 21.76
N GLN A 168 -10.84 -22.83 21.92
CA GLN A 168 -11.43 -22.49 23.21
C GLN A 168 -12.41 -23.58 23.68
N ASP A 169 -13.20 -24.15 22.77
CA ASP A 169 -14.08 -25.29 23.06
C ASP A 169 -13.28 -26.52 23.51
N VAL A 170 -12.15 -26.80 22.85
CA VAL A 170 -11.23 -27.86 23.27
C VAL A 170 -10.69 -27.57 24.67
N TYR A 171 -10.29 -26.33 24.96
CA TYR A 171 -9.76 -25.96 26.27
C TYR A 171 -10.79 -26.16 27.40
N HIS A 172 -12.04 -25.75 27.17
CA HIS A 172 -13.11 -25.90 28.16
C HIS A 172 -13.47 -27.38 28.41
N PHE A 173 -13.34 -28.24 27.40
CA PHE A 173 -13.51 -29.69 27.55
C PHE A 173 -12.46 -30.31 28.47
N PHE A 174 -11.19 -29.89 28.37
CA PHE A 174 -10.12 -30.39 29.24
C PHE A 174 -10.23 -29.88 30.69
N ASP A 175 -10.63 -28.62 30.88
CA ASP A 175 -10.81 -28.00 32.21
C ASP A 175 -11.93 -28.70 33.02
N SER A 176 -12.96 -29.21 32.33
CA SER A 176 -14.07 -29.93 32.96
C SER A 176 -13.72 -31.37 33.40
N SER A 177 -12.51 -31.86 33.07
CA SER A 177 -12.04 -33.22 33.38
C SER A 177 -10.93 -33.28 34.43
N SER A 178 -10.47 -32.13 34.91
CA SER A 178 -9.45 -32.06 35.95
C SER A 178 -10.15 -31.92 37.30
N ASP A 179 -10.37 -33.05 37.98
CA ASP A 179 -10.63 -33.03 39.42
C ASP A 179 -9.51 -32.23 40.08
N GLU A 180 -9.87 -31.18 40.84
CA GLU A 180 -8.95 -30.28 41.53
C GLU A 180 -8.06 -31.07 42.52
N GLN A 181 -6.91 -31.54 42.05
CA GLN A 181 -5.76 -31.74 42.92
C GLN A 181 -4.95 -30.44 42.89
N GLU A 182 -5.29 -29.58 43.84
CA GLU A 182 -4.53 -28.38 44.20
C GLU A 182 -3.12 -28.83 44.61
N ALA A 183 -2.18 -28.80 43.66
CA ALA A 183 -0.77 -29.08 43.94
C ALA A 183 -0.26 -28.01 44.91
N THR A 184 -0.17 -28.38 46.18
CA THR A 184 0.40 -27.57 47.25
C THR A 184 1.83 -27.19 46.86
N SER A 185 2.18 -25.92 47.07
CA SER A 185 3.45 -25.29 46.68
C SER A 185 4.73 -25.95 47.23
N ASP A 186 4.59 -26.97 48.08
CA ASP A 186 5.66 -27.57 48.87
C ASP A 186 6.37 -28.75 48.16
N ASP A 187 5.86 -29.24 47.04
CA ASP A 187 6.34 -30.48 46.39
C ASP A 187 7.34 -30.26 45.24
N ILE A 188 7.78 -29.03 44.97
CA ILE A 188 8.73 -28.75 43.87
C ILE A 188 10.16 -28.87 44.42
N PRO A 189 10.97 -29.83 43.95
CA PRO A 189 12.33 -29.99 44.45
C PRO A 189 13.17 -28.73 44.12
N PRO A 190 14.00 -28.25 45.07
CA PRO A 190 14.81 -27.07 44.87
C PRO A 190 15.84 -27.29 43.75
N ILE A 191 15.92 -26.34 42.81
CA ILE A 191 16.85 -26.38 41.69
C ILE A 191 18.20 -25.78 42.11
N ASN A 192 19.29 -26.53 41.90
CA ASN A 192 20.65 -26.05 42.15
C ASN A 192 21.17 -25.21 40.98
N VAL A 193 21.10 -23.89 41.11
CA VAL A 193 21.57 -22.93 40.09
C VAL A 193 23.09 -22.93 39.85
N ASN A 194 23.88 -23.50 40.77
CA ASN A 194 25.34 -23.59 40.65
C ASN A 194 25.81 -24.93 40.04
N ALA A 195 24.88 -25.80 39.65
CA ALA A 195 25.20 -27.09 39.05
C ALA A 195 26.00 -26.91 37.76
N THR A 196 27.13 -27.61 37.67
CA THR A 196 27.93 -27.65 36.42
C THR A 196 27.53 -28.81 35.52
N LYS A 197 26.84 -29.80 36.07
CA LYS A 197 26.33 -30.98 35.37
C LYS A 197 24.83 -31.12 35.58
N LEU A 198 24.12 -31.65 34.59
CA LEU A 198 22.67 -31.83 34.64
C LEU A 198 22.22 -32.75 35.79
N SER A 199 23.03 -33.75 36.15
CA SER A 199 22.78 -34.66 37.27
C SER A 199 22.83 -33.97 38.64
N GLU A 200 23.43 -32.79 38.74
CA GLU A 200 23.57 -32.00 39.98
C GLU A 200 22.49 -30.91 40.10
N LEU A 201 21.63 -30.79 39.08
CA LEU A 201 20.66 -29.70 38.94
C LEU A 201 19.41 -29.92 39.81
N VAL A 202 19.06 -31.18 40.05
CA VAL A 202 17.96 -31.63 40.92
C VAL A 202 18.48 -32.79 41.77
N ASP A 203 18.16 -32.80 43.07
CA ASP A 203 18.51 -33.91 43.96
C ASP A 203 17.58 -35.10 43.69
N LEU A 204 18.07 -36.07 42.91
CA LEU A 204 17.34 -37.28 42.55
C LEU A 204 17.20 -38.28 43.71
N SER A 205 17.78 -37.99 44.88
CA SER A 205 17.61 -38.81 46.09
C SER A 205 16.30 -38.51 46.85
N LEU A 206 15.63 -37.40 46.52
CA LEU A 206 14.28 -37.09 46.99
C LEU A 206 13.24 -38.02 46.33
N GLU A 207 12.05 -38.11 46.90
CA GLU A 207 10.96 -38.94 46.38
C GLU A 207 10.53 -38.45 44.99
N VAL A 208 11.14 -39.00 43.94
CA VAL A 208 10.90 -38.59 42.55
C VAL A 208 9.54 -39.13 42.12
N LEU A 209 8.57 -38.24 41.94
CA LEU A 209 7.31 -38.57 41.29
C LEU A 209 7.54 -38.98 39.84
N GLU A 210 6.92 -40.09 39.43
CA GLU A 210 6.98 -40.53 38.03
C GLU A 210 6.34 -39.48 37.11
N PRO A 211 6.95 -39.23 35.94
CA PRO A 211 6.39 -38.28 34.99
C PRO A 211 5.00 -38.77 34.53
N PRO A 212 4.01 -37.87 34.34
CA PRO A 212 2.65 -38.23 33.91
C PRO A 212 2.57 -39.04 32.60
N LEU A 213 3.62 -38.99 31.79
CA LEU A 213 3.73 -39.78 30.56
C LEU A 213 3.95 -41.28 30.85
N THR A 214 4.56 -41.62 31.98
CA THR A 214 4.87 -43.01 32.36
C THR A 214 3.95 -43.57 33.43
N THR A 215 3.15 -42.73 34.10
CA THR A 215 2.22 -43.17 35.16
C THR A 215 1.19 -44.21 34.69
N SER A 216 0.83 -44.19 33.40
CA SER A 216 -0.09 -45.16 32.80
C SER A 216 0.60 -46.41 32.24
N LEU A 217 1.94 -46.45 32.20
CA LEU A 217 2.70 -47.54 31.60
C LEU A 217 3.09 -48.57 32.65
N THR A 218 2.87 -49.84 32.34
CA THR A 218 3.33 -50.95 33.18
C THR A 218 4.85 -51.11 33.07
N SER A 219 5.47 -51.69 34.11
CA SER A 219 6.92 -51.94 34.09
C SER A 219 7.37 -52.86 32.95
N GLN A 220 6.47 -53.67 32.38
CA GLN A 220 6.77 -54.50 31.21
C GLN A 220 6.78 -53.68 29.92
N GLU A 221 5.86 -52.74 29.75
CA GLU A 221 5.85 -51.83 28.60
C GLU A 221 7.08 -50.91 28.60
N LEU A 222 7.51 -50.46 29.78
CA LEU A 222 8.77 -49.71 29.93
C LEU A 222 10.00 -50.54 29.50
N ARG A 223 10.02 -51.85 29.83
CA ARG A 223 11.08 -52.76 29.35
C ARG A 223 11.01 -52.95 27.83
N ASN A 224 9.81 -53.06 27.26
CA ASN A 224 9.62 -53.18 25.82
C ASN A 224 10.08 -51.93 25.08
N LEU A 225 9.88 -50.72 25.62
CA LEU A 225 10.40 -49.47 25.04
C LEU A 225 11.93 -49.42 25.03
N LYS A 226 12.59 -50.13 25.95
CA LYS A 226 14.06 -50.27 25.96
C LYS A 226 14.55 -51.18 24.84
N GLU A 227 13.81 -52.25 24.54
CA GLU A 227 14.15 -53.21 23.48
C GLU A 227 13.79 -52.69 22.09
N THR A 228 12.64 -52.02 21.96
CA THR A 228 12.18 -51.39 20.73
C THR A 228 11.95 -49.90 20.98
N PRO A 229 12.94 -49.04 20.72
CA PRO A 229 12.79 -47.61 20.92
C PRO A 229 11.71 -47.06 19.97
N MET A 230 10.89 -46.14 20.50
CA MET A 230 9.86 -45.45 19.71
C MET A 230 10.50 -44.71 18.53
N GLN A 231 10.02 -44.97 17.31
CA GLN A 231 10.47 -44.27 16.12
C GLN A 231 9.73 -42.93 15.99
N VAL A 232 10.44 -41.84 16.27
CA VAL A 232 9.90 -40.49 16.09
C VAL A 232 10.15 -40.06 14.63
N PRO A 233 9.12 -39.58 13.90
CA PRO A 233 9.32 -39.09 12.54
C PRO A 233 10.27 -37.89 12.52
N LYS A 234 10.95 -37.68 11.39
CA LYS A 234 11.92 -36.59 11.24
C LYS A 234 11.21 -35.24 11.15
N TRP A 235 11.01 -34.61 12.31
CA TRP A 235 10.45 -33.27 12.39
C TRP A 235 11.47 -32.20 11.94
N PRO A 236 11.04 -31.16 11.20
CA PRO A 236 11.93 -30.10 10.77
C PRO A 236 12.30 -29.19 11.98
N SER A 237 13.48 -29.42 12.55
CA SER A 237 13.97 -28.75 13.76
C SER A 237 14.55 -27.35 13.55
N HIS A 238 14.76 -26.91 12.30
CA HIS A 238 15.41 -25.63 11.95
C HIS A 238 14.51 -24.69 11.15
N THR A 239 13.20 -24.70 11.42
CA THR A 239 12.30 -23.72 10.83
C THR A 239 12.32 -22.43 11.65
N GLN A 240 12.13 -21.29 10.99
CA GLN A 240 12.05 -19.99 11.68
C GLN A 240 10.93 -19.95 12.73
N SER A 241 9.85 -20.71 12.52
CA SER A 241 8.76 -20.84 13.49
C SER A 241 9.22 -21.55 14.76
N VAL A 242 9.95 -22.66 14.62
CA VAL A 242 10.53 -23.40 15.77
C VAL A 242 11.51 -22.51 16.53
N GLU A 243 12.39 -21.78 15.84
CA GLU A 243 13.34 -20.86 16.49
C GLU A 243 12.63 -19.74 17.29
N ARG A 244 11.56 -19.15 16.73
CA ARG A 244 10.75 -18.16 17.45
C ARG A 244 10.05 -18.77 18.66
N CYS A 245 9.50 -19.97 18.51
CA CYS A 245 8.83 -20.68 19.61
C CYS A 245 9.80 -21.00 20.74
N VAL A 246 10.97 -21.57 20.44
CA VAL A 246 12.03 -21.85 21.42
C VAL A 246 12.43 -20.58 22.16
N LYS A 247 12.59 -19.46 21.45
CA LYS A 247 12.88 -18.17 22.09
C LYS A 247 11.77 -17.74 23.05
N MET A 248 10.51 -17.71 22.61
CA MET A 248 9.37 -17.31 23.45
C MET A 248 9.21 -18.19 24.68
N VAL A 249 9.33 -19.52 24.52
CA VAL A 249 9.24 -20.48 25.62
C VAL A 249 10.42 -20.30 26.59
N THR A 250 11.62 -20.03 26.10
CA THR A 250 12.80 -19.76 26.94
C THR A 250 12.64 -18.48 27.74
N GLU A 251 12.16 -17.41 27.10
CA GLU A 251 11.86 -16.13 27.78
C GLU A 251 10.78 -16.33 28.85
N ALA A 252 9.68 -17.02 28.53
CA ALA A 252 8.62 -17.35 29.46
C ALA A 252 9.13 -18.21 30.63
N ALA A 253 9.92 -19.25 30.37
CA ALA A 253 10.52 -20.11 31.39
C ALA A 253 11.42 -19.31 32.36
N GLY A 254 12.14 -18.32 31.85
CA GLY A 254 12.95 -17.39 32.66
C GLY A 254 12.15 -16.57 33.69
N HIS A 255 10.83 -16.45 33.51
CA HIS A 255 9.94 -15.78 34.46
C HIS A 255 9.34 -16.72 35.51
N VAL A 256 9.41 -18.05 35.34
CA VAL A 256 8.69 -19.01 36.22
C VAL A 256 9.58 -20.08 36.88
N TYR A 257 10.89 -20.03 36.66
CA TYR A 257 11.81 -21.08 37.11
C TYR A 257 12.03 -21.14 38.63
N SER A 258 11.84 -20.03 39.36
CA SER A 258 11.93 -20.01 40.83
C SER A 258 10.56 -19.77 41.47
N HIS A 259 10.38 -20.25 42.70
CA HIS A 259 9.16 -20.05 43.47
C HIS A 259 8.80 -18.57 43.59
N GLU A 260 9.74 -17.75 44.05
CA GLU A 260 9.56 -16.30 44.21
C GLU A 260 9.15 -15.62 42.89
N ARG A 261 9.76 -16.02 41.76
CA ARG A 261 9.43 -15.44 40.46
C ARG A 261 8.07 -15.89 39.94
N ARG A 262 7.71 -17.15 40.18
CA ARG A 262 6.39 -17.69 39.84
C ARG A 262 5.30 -16.97 40.61
N GLU A 263 5.46 -16.77 41.91
CA GLU A 263 4.53 -16.00 42.74
C GLU A 263 4.47 -14.53 42.30
N ALA A 264 5.62 -13.90 42.04
CA ALA A 264 5.66 -12.52 41.55
C ALA A 264 4.96 -12.38 40.18
N TYR A 265 5.14 -13.34 39.27
CA TYR A 265 4.46 -13.38 37.98
C TYR A 265 2.95 -13.58 38.13
N GLN A 266 2.52 -14.48 39.01
CA GLN A 266 1.10 -14.66 39.35
C GLN A 266 0.49 -13.39 39.97
N GLN A 267 1.23 -12.67 40.81
CA GLN A 267 0.78 -11.40 41.38
C GLN A 267 0.72 -10.27 40.35
N GLN A 268 1.69 -10.21 39.43
CA GLN A 268 1.69 -9.24 38.32
C GLN A 268 0.52 -9.46 37.36
N THR A 269 0.25 -10.71 36.99
CA THR A 269 -0.89 -11.06 36.12
C THR A 269 -2.24 -10.79 36.78
N LYS A 270 -2.37 -11.00 38.11
CA LYS A 270 -3.58 -10.63 38.87
C LYS A 270 -3.79 -9.11 39.02
N ARG A 271 -2.73 -8.29 38.94
CA ARG A 271 -2.78 -6.83 39.13
C ARG A 271 -2.93 -6.03 37.83
N ALA A 272 -2.67 -6.63 36.67
CA ALA A 272 -2.80 -5.93 35.39
C ALA A 272 -4.29 -5.75 35.01
N PRO A 273 -4.80 -4.52 34.80
CA PRO A 273 -6.13 -4.34 34.24
C PRO A 273 -6.15 -4.91 32.81
N ARG A 274 -7.06 -5.84 32.53
CA ARG A 274 -7.31 -6.32 31.16
C ARG A 274 -7.74 -5.12 30.32
N GLN A 275 -6.86 -4.63 29.45
CA GLN A 275 -7.28 -3.62 28.48
C GLN A 275 -8.14 -4.30 27.42
N PRO A 276 -9.40 -3.87 27.22
CA PRO A 276 -10.20 -4.37 26.11
C PRO A 276 -9.62 -3.77 24.82
N GLY A 277 -9.08 -4.62 23.94
CA GLY A 277 -8.70 -4.24 22.58
C GLY A 277 -7.20 -4.26 22.23
N VAL A 278 -6.34 -4.77 23.12
CA VAL A 278 -4.97 -5.16 22.73
C VAL A 278 -4.81 -6.63 23.00
N GLU A 279 -5.03 -7.44 21.97
CA GLU A 279 -4.75 -8.87 21.98
C GLU A 279 -3.24 -9.06 22.02
N SER A 280 -2.67 -8.92 23.21
CA SER A 280 -1.32 -9.37 23.47
C SER A 280 -1.34 -10.89 23.37
N TYR A 281 -0.56 -11.45 22.45
CA TYR A 281 -0.25 -12.88 22.33
C TYR A 281 0.53 -13.44 23.54
N LEU A 282 0.16 -13.03 24.76
CA LEU A 282 0.65 -13.58 26.01
C LEU A 282 -0.25 -14.76 26.35
N LEU A 283 0.27 -15.96 26.05
CA LEU A 283 -0.27 -17.22 26.54
C LEU A 283 -0.63 -17.06 28.02
N PRO A 284 -1.90 -17.30 28.42
CA PRO A 284 -2.29 -17.25 29.82
C PRO A 284 -1.42 -18.23 30.62
N ALA A 285 -1.15 -17.93 31.89
CA ALA A 285 -0.29 -18.75 32.75
C ALA A 285 -0.71 -20.24 32.82
N SER A 286 -1.98 -20.54 32.52
CA SER A 286 -2.51 -21.90 32.39
C SER A 286 -1.99 -22.65 31.15
N ALA A 287 -1.65 -21.96 30.06
CA ALA A 287 -1.11 -22.59 28.84
C ALA A 287 0.37 -22.98 28.97
N CYS A 288 1.13 -22.38 29.91
CA CYS A 288 2.49 -22.81 30.22
C CYS A 288 2.55 -24.14 30.98
N LEU A 289 1.47 -24.53 31.67
CA LEU A 289 1.38 -25.83 32.37
C LEU A 289 0.91 -26.97 31.44
N LEU A 290 0.31 -26.66 30.29
CA LEU A 290 -0.26 -27.67 29.38
C LEU A 290 0.71 -28.13 28.27
N LEU A 291 1.84 -27.45 28.05
CA LEU A 291 2.87 -27.93 27.11
C LEU A 291 3.62 -29.18 27.63
N THR A 292 3.33 -29.65 28.83
CA THR A 292 3.83 -30.93 29.38
C THR A 292 2.74 -32.00 29.53
N HIS A 293 1.47 -31.71 29.20
CA HIS A 293 0.36 -32.66 29.28
C HIS A 293 -0.34 -32.85 27.93
N SER A 294 0.16 -33.77 27.12
CA SER A 294 -0.66 -34.43 26.09
C SER A 294 -0.09 -35.79 25.70
N PRO A 295 -0.61 -36.88 26.30
CA PRO A 295 -0.40 -38.23 25.82
C PRO A 295 -1.62 -38.71 25.03
N LEU A 296 -2.17 -37.95 24.08
CA LEU A 296 -3.23 -38.45 23.20
C LEU A 296 -3.16 -37.83 21.79
N TYR A 297 -2.08 -38.12 21.07
CA TYR A 297 -2.01 -37.88 19.61
C TYR A 297 -2.27 -39.17 18.79
N SER A 298 -2.53 -40.31 19.44
CA SER A 298 -2.72 -41.60 18.77
C SER A 298 -4.16 -41.92 18.36
N SER A 299 -5.15 -41.10 18.77
CA SER A 299 -6.58 -41.41 18.53
C SER A 299 -7.25 -40.55 17.44
N LEU A 300 -6.52 -39.61 16.82
CA LEU A 300 -7.07 -38.70 15.78
C LEU A 300 -6.85 -39.17 14.33
N LEU A 301 -6.30 -40.37 14.13
CA LEU A 301 -6.05 -40.96 12.80
C LEU A 301 -7.24 -41.76 12.22
N GLU A 302 -8.40 -41.77 12.88
CA GLU A 302 -9.62 -42.40 12.36
C GLU A 302 -10.68 -41.39 11.87
N LEU A 303 -10.26 -40.26 11.29
CA LEU A 303 -11.18 -39.33 10.61
C LEU A 303 -10.96 -39.33 9.09
N THR A 304 -11.86 -40.08 8.45
CA THR A 304 -12.32 -40.12 7.04
C THR A 304 -11.40 -39.59 5.91
N PRO A 305 -11.25 -40.36 4.80
CA PRO A 305 -10.39 -40.00 3.66
C PRO A 305 -10.79 -38.74 2.87
N ALA A 306 -11.92 -38.09 3.22
CA ALA A 306 -12.41 -36.88 2.55
C ALA A 306 -11.63 -35.59 2.91
N ILE A 307 -11.05 -35.52 4.11
CA ILE A 307 -10.32 -34.33 4.57
C ILE A 307 -8.90 -34.31 3.95
N LEU A 308 -8.26 -35.47 3.83
CA LEU A 308 -6.94 -35.64 3.20
C LEU A 308 -6.96 -35.37 1.69
N THR A 309 -8.07 -35.64 0.99
CA THR A 309 -8.22 -35.30 -0.44
C THR A 309 -8.41 -33.79 -0.65
N SER A 310 -9.13 -33.11 0.26
CA SER A 310 -9.34 -31.65 0.18
C SER A 310 -8.05 -30.85 0.44
N LEU A 311 -7.20 -31.32 1.37
CA LEU A 311 -5.90 -30.70 1.64
C LEU A 311 -4.89 -30.92 0.50
N ASN A 312 -4.87 -32.10 -0.13
CA ASN A 312 -4.01 -32.36 -1.28
C ASN A 312 -4.42 -31.53 -2.52
N PHE A 313 -5.71 -31.31 -2.75
CA PHE A 313 -6.21 -30.47 -3.85
C PHE A 313 -5.82 -28.98 -3.67
N LYS A 314 -5.80 -28.49 -2.43
CA LYS A 314 -5.36 -27.13 -2.11
C LYS A 314 -3.84 -26.92 -2.22
N LEU A 315 -3.05 -27.95 -1.94
CA LEU A 315 -1.58 -27.90 -2.13
C LEU A 315 -1.16 -27.96 -3.61
N GLN A 316 -1.89 -28.68 -4.47
CA GLN A 316 -1.64 -28.69 -5.92
C GLN A 316 -2.01 -27.38 -6.61
N THR A 317 -3.08 -26.70 -6.17
CA THR A 317 -3.48 -25.40 -6.73
C THR A 317 -2.53 -24.26 -6.37
N LEU A 318 -1.88 -24.31 -5.20
CA LEU A 318 -0.88 -23.32 -4.77
C LEU A 318 0.47 -23.47 -5.51
N THR A 319 0.84 -24.68 -5.92
CA THR A 319 2.11 -24.94 -6.63
C THR A 319 2.03 -24.62 -8.12
N HIS A 320 0.86 -24.80 -8.76
CA HIS A 320 0.65 -24.40 -10.17
C HIS A 320 0.42 -22.89 -10.36
N GLY A 321 -0.11 -22.17 -9.37
CA GLY A 321 -0.29 -20.71 -9.45
C GLY A 321 1.01 -19.90 -9.38
N ALA A 322 2.05 -20.42 -8.71
CA ALA A 322 3.32 -19.74 -8.51
C ALA A 322 4.27 -19.84 -9.73
N THR A 323 4.08 -20.83 -10.60
CA THR A 323 4.93 -21.05 -11.79
C THR A 323 4.45 -20.26 -13.01
N GLY A 324 3.13 -20.05 -13.17
CA GLY A 324 2.58 -19.21 -14.26
C GLY A 324 2.97 -17.73 -14.16
N ALA A 325 2.93 -17.15 -12.96
CA ALA A 325 3.20 -15.73 -12.74
C ALA A 325 4.68 -15.31 -12.95
N LYS A 326 5.63 -16.27 -12.88
CA LYS A 326 7.05 -16.01 -13.16
C LYS A 326 7.39 -16.07 -14.66
N GLN A 327 6.59 -16.75 -15.47
CA GLN A 327 6.86 -16.92 -16.91
C GLN A 327 6.32 -15.75 -17.75
N GLU A 328 5.26 -15.08 -17.28
CA GLU A 328 4.66 -13.94 -17.97
C GLU A 328 5.46 -12.65 -17.78
N ARG A 329 6.05 -12.42 -16.60
CA ARG A 329 6.99 -11.30 -16.34
C ARG A 329 8.30 -11.37 -17.12
N LYS A 330 8.67 -12.55 -17.64
CA LYS A 330 9.88 -12.72 -18.47
C LYS A 330 9.62 -12.43 -19.96
N ARG A 331 8.36 -12.42 -20.41
CA ARG A 331 8.00 -12.06 -21.80
C ARG A 331 7.82 -10.55 -22.00
N GLU A 332 7.35 -9.81 -21.00
CA GLU A 332 7.23 -8.34 -21.07
C GLU A 332 8.57 -7.58 -21.02
N ILE A 333 9.66 -8.22 -20.60
CA ILE A 333 11.00 -7.60 -20.55
C ILE A 333 11.78 -7.83 -21.87
N LEU A 334 11.26 -8.67 -22.78
CA LEU A 334 11.94 -9.07 -24.02
C LEU A 334 11.14 -8.73 -25.30
N SER A 335 10.12 -7.87 -25.22
CA SER A 335 9.40 -7.29 -26.37
C SER A 335 9.50 -5.77 -26.36
#